data_AF-A0A9P8TS26-F1
#
_entry.id   AF-A0A9P8TS26-F1
#
_cell.length_a   1.000
_cell.length_b   1.000
_cell.length_c   1.000
_cell.angle_alpha   90.00
_cell.angle_beta   90.00
_cell.angle_gamma   90.00
#
_symmetry.space_group_name_H-M   'P 1'
#
loop_
_entity.id
_entity.type
_entity.pdbx_description
1 polymer ?
#
loop_
_entity_poly.entity_id
_entity_poly.type
_entity_poly.pdbx_seq_one_letter_code
_entity_poly.pdbx_strand_id
1 'polypeptide(L)' 'ERILFLNVLASPEGIEVFKSKYPKIKVITGMIDDGLNEKKFVVPGLGDFGDRYYCI' A
#
# COMPACT_ATOMS: atom_id res chain seq x y z
N GLU A 1 10.62 -15.39 -13.91
CA GLU A 1 9.94 -14.24 -14.57
C GLU A 1 8.47 -14.07 -14.15
N ARG A 2 8.11 -14.28 -12.88
CA ARG A 2 6.76 -13.96 -12.36
C ARG A 2 6.89 -13.47 -10.92
N ILE A 3 6.90 -12.16 -10.75
CA ILE A 3 6.95 -11.52 -9.44
C ILE A 3 5.59 -10.88 -9.19
N LEU A 4 4.99 -11.22 -8.04
CA LEU A 4 3.76 -10.62 -7.55
C LEU A 4 4.10 -9.78 -6.32
N PHE A 5 3.58 -8.56 -6.28
CA PHE A 5 3.64 -7.72 -5.09
C PHE A 5 2.27 -7.73 -4.42
N LEU A 6 2.20 -8.32 -3.22
CA LEU A 6 0.94 -8.53 -2.50
C LEU A 6 0.93 -7.67 -1.24
N ASN A 7 -0.15 -6.92 -1.03
CA ASN A 7 -0.34 -6.07 0.15
C ASN A 7 -1.80 -6.05 0.61
N VAL A 8 -2.03 -5.69 1.86
CA VAL A 8 -3.38 -5.63 2.45
C VAL A 8 -4.13 -4.39 1.96
N LEU A 9 -3.45 -3.26 1.95
CA LEU A 9 -3.98 -1.98 1.46
C LEU A 9 -2.90 -1.19 0.70
N ALA A 10 -3.35 -0.23 -0.10
CA ALA A 10 -2.48 0.71 -0.77
C ALA A 10 -3.16 2.08 -0.96
N SER A 11 -2.35 3.13 -1.11
CA SER A 11 -2.86 4.44 -1.56
C SER A 11 -2.74 4.57 -3.09
N PRO A 12 -3.56 5.40 -3.74
CA PRO A 12 -3.52 5.58 -5.19
C PRO A 12 -2.16 6.12 -5.65
N GLU A 13 -1.58 7.07 -4.90
CA GLU A 13 -0.28 7.66 -5.21
C GLU A 13 0.85 6.63 -5.12
N GLY A 14 0.80 5.75 -4.12
CA GLY A 14 1.77 4.66 -3.97
C GLY A 14 1.70 3.66 -5.12
N ILE A 15 0.49 3.34 -5.58
CA ILE A 15 0.27 2.45 -6.74
C ILE A 15 0.86 3.05 -8.01
N GLU A 16 0.60 4.33 -8.29
CA GLU A 16 1.07 4.98 -9.52
C GLU A 16 2.60 5.12 -9.54
N VAL A 17 3.22 5.46 -8.41
CA VAL A 17 4.68 5.46 -8.28
C VAL A 17 5.25 4.05 -8.47
N PHE A 18 4.63 3.02 -7.91
CA PHE A 18 5.11 1.65 -8.04
C PHE A 18 4.99 1.14 -9.49
N LYS A 19 3.84 1.36 -10.13
CA LYS A 19 3.59 0.95 -11.51
C LYS A 19 4.53 1.63 -12.50
N SER A 20 4.79 2.93 -12.33
CA SER A 20 5.72 3.67 -13.21
C SER A 20 7.15 3.16 -13.11
N LYS A 21 7.59 2.77 -11.90
CA LYS A 21 8.94 2.24 -11.67
C LYS A 21 9.08 0.77 -12.05
N TYR A 22 8.04 -0.04 -11.84
CA TYR A 22 8.06 -1.50 -12.04
C TYR A 22 6.86 -1.99 -12.87
N PRO A 23 6.74 -1.60 -14.15
CA PRO A 23 5.55 -1.86 -14.96
C PRO A 23 5.28 -3.35 -15.24
N LYS A 24 6.29 -4.22 -15.07
CA LYS A 24 6.18 -5.66 -15.28
C LYS A 24 5.73 -6.44 -14.04
N ILE A 25 5.67 -5.80 -12.87
CA ILE A 25 5.26 -6.46 -11.62
C ILE A 25 3.75 -6.32 -11.46
N LYS A 26 3.07 -7.44 -11.22
CA LYS A 26 1.64 -7.42 -10.91
C LYS A 26 1.45 -7.11 -9.43
N VAL A 27 0.72 -6.03 -9.16
CA VAL A 27 0.31 -5.63 -7.80
C VAL A 27 -1.07 -6.21 -7.50
N ILE A 28 -1.22 -6.80 -6.33
CA ILE A 28 -2.50 -7.32 -5.81
C ILE A 28 -2.69 -6.73 -4.42
N THR A 29 -3.75 -5.94 -4.24
CA THR A 29 -4.08 -5.30 -2.98
C THR A 29 -5.52 -5.59 -2.57
N GLY A 30 -5.76 -5.74 -1.27
CA GLY A 30 -7.11 -5.99 -0.73
C GLY A 30 -8.00 -4.75 -0.73
N MET A 31 -7.42 -3.57 -0.53
CA MET A 31 -8.13 -2.30 -0.46
C MET A 31 -7.29 -1.18 -1.05
N ILE A 32 -7.95 -0.24 -1.74
CA ILE A 32 -7.35 1.02 -2.17
C ILE A 32 -8.10 2.13 -1.43
N ASP A 33 -7.39 2.84 -0.56
CA ASP A 33 -7.96 3.93 0.24
C ASP A 33 -7.78 5.29 -0.45
N ASP A 34 -8.25 6.37 0.17
CA ASP A 34 -8.38 7.68 -0.47
C ASP A 34 -7.02 8.31 -0.83
N GLY A 35 -6.00 8.10 -0.02
CA GLY A 35 -4.69 8.68 -0.26
C GLY A 35 -3.76 8.65 0.94
N LEU A 36 -2.80 9.56 0.94
CA LEU A 36 -1.86 9.76 2.04
C LEU A 36 -2.12 11.08 2.77
N ASN A 37 -2.05 11.07 4.10
CA ASN A 37 -2.03 12.30 4.89
C ASN A 37 -0.62 12.94 4.93
N GLU A 38 -0.48 14.07 5.63
CA GLU A 38 0.78 14.81 5.75
C GLU A 38 1.94 13.98 6.34
N LYS A 39 1.61 13.03 7.22
CA LYS A 39 2.56 12.10 7.85
C LYS A 39 2.78 10.82 7.04
N LYS A 40 2.26 10.74 5.81
CA LYS A 40 2.36 9.58 4.91
C LYS A 40 1.69 8.30 5.42
N PHE A 41 0.71 8.42 6.31
CA PHE A 41 -0.21 7.33 6.58
C PHE A 41 -1.26 7.26 5.48
N VAL A 42 -1.63 6.03 5.10
CA VAL A 42 -2.81 5.80 4.26
C VAL A 42 -4.04 6.20 5.05
N VAL A 43 -4.97 6.89 4.40
CA VAL A 43 -6.23 7.37 4.97
C VAL A 43 -7.41 6.94 4.10
N PRO A 44 -8.49 6.34 4.67
CA PRO A 44 -8.71 6.08 6.10
C PRO A 44 -7.71 5.12 6.75
N GLY A 45 -7.23 4.13 6.00
CA GLY A 45 -6.14 3.24 6.41
C GLY A 45 -6.42 2.42 7.66
N LEU A 46 -5.35 1.90 8.24
CA LEU A 46 -5.38 1.11 9.47
C LEU A 46 -4.46 1.63 10.57
N GLY A 47 -3.86 2.81 10.39
CA GLY A 47 -2.87 3.36 11.31
C GLY A 47 -1.51 2.67 11.19
N ASP A 48 -0.76 2.59 12.30
CA ASP A 48 0.51 1.87 12.34
C ASP A 48 0.26 0.36 12.39
N PHE A 49 0.60 -0.34 11.30
CA PHE A 49 0.41 -1.79 11.22
C PHE A 49 1.28 -2.56 12.22
N GLY A 50 2.51 -2.12 12.48
CA GLY A 50 3.42 -2.82 13.37
C GLY A 50 2.93 -2.76 14.81
N ASP A 51 2.55 -1.56 15.26
CA ASP A 51 2.01 -1.37 16.61
C ASP A 51 0.72 -2.19 16.80
N ARG A 52 -0.20 -2.14 15.83
CA ARG A 52 -1.45 -2.90 15.88
C ARG A 52 -1.29 -4.42 15.81
N TYR A 53 -0.23 -4.91 15.20
CA TYR A 53 -0.02 -6.35 15.01
C TYR A 53 0.78 -6.98 16.14
N TYR A 54 1.69 -6.23 16.78
CA TYR A 54 2.64 -6.78 17.75
C TYR A 54 2.43 -6.28 19.19
N CYS A 55 1.87 -5.09 19.40
CA CYS A 55 1.88 -4.42 20.71
C CYS A 55 0.49 -4.28 21.34
N ILE A 56 -0.57 -4.27 20.52
CA ILE A 56 -1.98 -4.33 20.96
C ILE A 56 -2.42 -5.79 20.95
#